data_AF-A0A849M5L2-F1
#
_entry.id   AF-A0A849M5L2-F1
#
_cell.length_a   1.000
_cell.length_b   1.000
_cell.length_c   1.000
_cell.angle_alpha   90.00
_cell.angle_beta   90.00
_cell.angle_gamma   90.00
#
_symmetry.space_group_name_H-M   'P 1'
#
loop_
_entity.id
_entity.type
_entity.pdbx_description
1 polymer ?
#
loop_
_entity_poly.entity_id
_entity_poly.type
_entity_poly.pdbx_seq_one_letter_code
_entity_poly.pdbx_strand_id
1 'polypeptide(L)'
;MPPFLLMNNTFSVSFSDNSFQLIHSASDGKEQALVSCSQHPYPNPVSVDQIFNPDNLLALIDAVNNLKTSNNLEDIELAFSLPFNYAKIKKVAYPKDSDKKLKRTQIEWELASVTSDNIKDFKISVLNENKKHSEYNEALIVAINKSLIKKLQYVAEESGAGISGVFLNCFSLENYLDYNKAFGQDQNYIFLKMGEKYIEHHYFLGKDYFSSCVDLVMEANNRSKEELVLELSNERYKQAVNIAGQMENSNKFNLIVFGNSVSESIVDTLKNGLSLSVEYAGIGNYSESDGYKYIEAWGSIL
;
A
#
# COMPACT_ATOMS: atom_id res chain seq x y z
N MET A 1 5.76 -9.59 -38.57
CA MET A 1 5.70 -9.70 -37.10
C MET A 1 7.13 -9.64 -36.59
N PRO A 2 7.51 -8.64 -35.81
CA PRO A 2 8.80 -8.68 -35.13
C PRO A 2 8.78 -9.86 -34.14
N PRO A 3 9.94 -10.46 -33.82
CA PRO A 3 10.00 -11.52 -32.83
C PRO A 3 9.44 -10.97 -31.53
N PHE A 4 8.53 -11.72 -30.89
CA PHE A 4 8.13 -11.46 -29.51
C PHE A 4 9.41 -11.42 -28.67
N LEU A 5 9.89 -10.22 -28.36
CA LEU A 5 10.80 -10.02 -27.25
C LEU A 5 10.12 -10.71 -26.06
N LEU A 6 10.89 -11.50 -25.31
CA LEU A 6 10.45 -12.12 -24.07
C LEU A 6 9.93 -10.98 -23.16
N MET A 7 8.63 -10.76 -23.18
CA MET A 7 7.99 -9.80 -22.29
C MET A 7 7.97 -10.42 -20.91
N ASN A 8 8.49 -9.69 -19.93
CA ASN A 8 8.35 -10.11 -18.54
C ASN A 8 6.91 -9.83 -18.11
N ASN A 9 6.18 -10.89 -17.80
CA ASN A 9 4.80 -10.82 -17.35
C ASN A 9 4.76 -10.84 -15.83
N THR A 10 4.19 -9.80 -15.25
CA THR A 10 4.03 -9.68 -13.80
C THR A 10 2.58 -9.50 -13.45
N PHE A 11 2.12 -10.33 -12.51
CA PHE A 11 0.79 -10.26 -11.92
C PHE A 11 0.91 -9.61 -10.54
N SER A 12 0.31 -8.43 -10.37
CA SER A 12 0.22 -7.78 -9.06
C SER A 12 -1.09 -8.01 -8.38
N VAL A 13 -1.00 -8.28 -7.08
CA VAL A 13 -2.15 -8.52 -6.22
C VAL A 13 -2.19 -7.44 -5.15
N SER A 14 -3.27 -6.66 -5.08
CA SER A 14 -3.56 -5.79 -3.94
C SER A 14 -4.78 -6.31 -3.19
N PHE A 15 -4.79 -6.12 -1.87
CA PHE A 15 -5.87 -6.61 -1.01
C PHE A 15 -6.67 -5.44 -0.43
N SER A 16 -8.00 -5.60 -0.41
CA SER A 16 -8.92 -4.80 0.39
C SER A 16 -9.61 -5.66 1.45
N ASP A 17 -10.56 -5.07 2.17
CA ASP A 17 -11.35 -5.72 3.21
C ASP A 17 -12.45 -6.66 2.67
N ASN A 18 -12.82 -6.58 1.39
CA ASN A 18 -13.89 -7.38 0.78
C ASN A 18 -13.52 -8.06 -0.55
N SER A 19 -12.37 -7.71 -1.13
CA SER A 19 -11.90 -8.26 -2.40
C SER A 19 -10.37 -8.18 -2.49
N PHE A 20 -9.82 -8.85 -3.49
CA PHE A 20 -8.47 -8.58 -3.98
C PHE A 20 -8.53 -8.16 -5.45
N GLN A 21 -7.57 -7.35 -5.87
CA GLN A 21 -7.42 -6.93 -7.25
C GLN A 21 -6.21 -7.64 -7.84
N LEU A 22 -6.33 -8.08 -9.08
CA LEU A 22 -5.27 -8.74 -9.84
C LEU A 22 -5.01 -7.94 -11.12
N ILE A 23 -3.82 -7.38 -11.21
CA ILE A 23 -3.32 -6.66 -12.37
C ILE A 23 -2.33 -7.54 -13.11
N HIS A 24 -2.47 -7.64 -14.43
CA HIS A 24 -1.43 -8.15 -15.30
C HIS A 24 -0.76 -6.99 -16.04
N SER A 25 0.55 -6.94 -15.92
CA SER A 25 1.40 -6.05 -16.69
C SER A 25 2.43 -6.83 -17.51
N ALA A 26 2.84 -6.24 -18.61
CA ALA A 26 3.93 -6.73 -19.45
C ALA A 26 4.99 -5.63 -19.59
N SER A 27 6.26 -6.01 -19.48
CA SER A 27 7.38 -5.11 -19.73
C SER A 27 8.33 -5.65 -20.80
N ASP A 28 8.81 -4.75 -21.65
CA ASP A 28 9.89 -5.00 -22.61
C ASP A 28 11.28 -4.60 -22.06
N GLY A 29 11.36 -4.25 -20.76
CA GLY A 29 12.55 -3.76 -20.08
C GLY A 29 12.78 -2.25 -20.16
N LYS A 30 11.99 -1.51 -20.93
CA LYS A 30 12.03 -0.04 -21.00
C LYS A 30 10.73 0.59 -20.55
N GLU A 31 9.63 0.02 -21.01
CA GLU A 31 8.30 0.48 -20.69
C GLU A 31 7.52 -0.66 -20.05
N GLN A 32 6.54 -0.27 -19.26
CA GLN A 32 5.61 -1.20 -18.64
C GLN A 32 4.20 -0.85 -19.07
N ALA A 33 3.53 -1.83 -19.67
CA ALA A 33 2.16 -1.70 -20.12
C ALA A 33 1.23 -2.49 -19.21
N LEU A 34 0.12 -1.86 -18.83
CA LEU A 34 -0.99 -2.51 -18.18
C LEU A 34 -1.76 -3.31 -19.25
N VAL A 35 -1.85 -4.63 -19.07
CA VAL A 35 -2.48 -5.54 -20.06
C VAL A 35 -3.92 -5.83 -19.67
N SER A 36 -4.14 -6.20 -18.41
CA SER A 36 -5.48 -6.46 -17.89
C SER A 36 -5.56 -6.21 -16.39
N CYS A 37 -6.78 -6.02 -15.91
CA CYS A 37 -7.07 -5.88 -14.50
C CYS A 37 -8.40 -6.54 -14.17
N SER A 38 -8.47 -7.19 -13.00
CA SER A 38 -9.68 -7.82 -12.49
C SER A 38 -9.78 -7.61 -10.98
N GLN A 39 -11.01 -7.69 -10.47
CA GLN A 39 -11.30 -7.61 -9.04
C GLN A 39 -12.14 -8.81 -8.66
N HIS A 40 -11.75 -9.49 -7.59
CA HIS A 40 -12.35 -10.74 -7.15
C HIS A 40 -12.85 -10.56 -5.72
N PRO A 41 -14.16 -10.69 -5.46
CA PRO A 41 -14.68 -10.68 -4.11
C PRO A 41 -14.16 -11.89 -3.34
N TYR A 42 -13.92 -11.73 -2.03
CA TYR A 42 -13.63 -12.89 -1.21
C TYR A 42 -14.86 -13.80 -1.11
N PRO A 43 -14.67 -15.13 -1.04
CA PRO A 43 -15.78 -16.09 -0.91
C PRO A 43 -16.59 -15.91 0.39
N ASN A 44 -15.98 -15.38 1.46
CA ASN A 44 -16.62 -15.17 2.75
C ASN A 44 -16.52 -13.70 3.17
N PRO A 45 -17.42 -13.16 4.01
CA PRO A 45 -17.24 -11.84 4.61
C PRO A 45 -15.94 -11.81 5.42
N VAL A 46 -15.04 -10.89 5.07
CA VAL A 46 -13.70 -10.81 5.66
C VAL A 46 -13.64 -9.67 6.68
N SER A 47 -13.06 -9.91 7.85
CA SER A 47 -12.40 -8.86 8.64
C SER A 47 -10.97 -8.71 8.13
N VAL A 48 -10.30 -7.58 8.37
CA VAL A 48 -8.95 -7.39 7.82
C VAL A 48 -8.02 -8.56 8.17
N ASP A 49 -8.14 -9.16 9.36
CA ASP A 49 -7.34 -10.30 9.81
C ASP A 49 -7.62 -11.64 9.11
N GLN A 50 -8.70 -11.71 8.34
CA GLN A 50 -9.16 -12.92 7.65
C GLN A 50 -8.83 -12.94 6.16
N ILE A 51 -8.18 -11.90 5.62
CA ILE A 51 -7.81 -11.81 4.19
C ILE A 51 -7.05 -13.06 3.74
N PHE A 52 -6.12 -13.56 4.57
CA PHE A 52 -5.28 -14.72 4.25
C PHE A 52 -5.76 -16.02 4.92
N ASN A 53 -7.08 -16.22 5.00
CA ASN A 53 -7.66 -17.51 5.37
C ASN A 53 -7.53 -18.53 4.21
N PRO A 54 -7.66 -19.85 4.46
CA PRO A 54 -7.48 -20.87 3.41
C PRO A 54 -8.38 -20.68 2.18
N ASP A 55 -9.67 -20.38 2.37
CA ASP A 55 -10.62 -20.23 1.26
C ASP A 55 -10.26 -19.05 0.33
N ASN A 56 -9.83 -17.94 0.91
CA ASN A 56 -9.40 -16.76 0.16
C ASN A 56 -8.08 -17.02 -0.60
N LEU A 57 -7.17 -17.81 -0.03
CA LEU A 57 -5.94 -18.20 -0.73
C LEU A 57 -6.25 -19.09 -1.93
N LEU A 58 -7.19 -20.03 -1.80
CA LEU A 58 -7.66 -20.86 -2.92
C LEU A 58 -8.31 -20.00 -4.01
N ALA A 59 -9.18 -19.06 -3.62
CA ALA A 59 -9.79 -18.12 -4.58
C ALA A 59 -8.74 -17.29 -5.34
N LEU A 60 -7.66 -16.88 -4.66
CA LEU A 60 -6.55 -16.17 -5.29
C LEU A 60 -5.77 -17.07 -6.27
N ILE A 61 -5.48 -18.32 -5.89
CA ILE A 61 -4.83 -19.31 -6.77
C ILE A 61 -5.66 -19.52 -8.04
N ASP A 62 -6.97 -19.72 -7.90
CA ASP A 62 -7.90 -19.90 -9.02
C ASP A 62 -7.92 -18.67 -9.93
N ALA A 63 -7.97 -17.46 -9.36
CA ALA A 63 -7.94 -16.22 -10.12
C ALA A 63 -6.64 -16.05 -10.92
N VAL A 64 -5.49 -16.36 -10.31
CA VAL A 64 -4.18 -16.34 -10.98
C VAL A 64 -4.14 -17.36 -12.12
N ASN A 65 -4.55 -18.60 -11.87
CA ASN A 65 -4.54 -19.67 -12.88
C ASN A 65 -5.48 -19.37 -14.06
N ASN A 66 -6.67 -18.81 -13.77
CA ASN A 66 -7.61 -18.37 -14.79
C ASN A 66 -7.00 -17.26 -15.65
N LEU A 67 -6.30 -16.30 -15.05
CA LEU A 67 -5.66 -15.21 -15.79
C LEU A 67 -4.48 -15.69 -16.63
N LYS A 68 -3.66 -16.62 -16.11
CA LYS A 68 -2.58 -17.30 -16.87
C LYS A 68 -3.15 -17.99 -18.11
N THR A 69 -4.17 -18.82 -17.90
CA THR A 69 -4.81 -19.60 -18.98
C THR A 69 -5.43 -18.70 -20.03
N SER A 70 -6.15 -17.64 -19.61
CA SER A 70 -6.81 -16.71 -20.53
C SER A 70 -5.84 -15.92 -21.41
N ASN A 71 -4.61 -15.71 -20.94
CA ASN A 71 -3.57 -14.99 -21.66
C ASN A 71 -2.51 -15.90 -22.29
N ASN A 72 -2.66 -17.24 -22.22
CA ASN A 72 -1.68 -18.23 -22.66
C ASN A 72 -0.28 -17.99 -22.09
N LEU A 73 -0.19 -17.72 -20.78
CA LEU A 73 1.07 -17.49 -20.07
C LEU A 73 1.48 -18.72 -19.27
N GLU A 74 2.71 -19.18 -19.48
CA GLU A 74 3.30 -20.30 -18.73
C GLU A 74 4.07 -19.76 -17.51
N ASP A 75 4.98 -18.82 -17.74
CA ASP A 75 5.84 -18.21 -16.73
C ASP A 75 5.34 -16.81 -16.36
N ILE A 76 5.04 -16.61 -15.07
CA ILE A 76 4.67 -15.31 -14.50
C ILE A 76 5.31 -15.11 -13.13
N GLU A 77 5.56 -13.86 -12.79
CA GLU A 77 5.96 -13.44 -11.45
C GLU A 77 4.79 -12.80 -10.72
N LEU A 78 4.64 -13.09 -9.42
CA LEU A 78 3.65 -12.44 -8.56
C LEU A 78 4.31 -11.32 -7.74
N ALA A 79 3.67 -10.16 -7.71
CA ALA A 79 3.96 -9.09 -6.77
C ALA A 79 2.76 -8.90 -5.85
N PHE A 80 3.00 -8.81 -4.54
CA PHE A 80 1.92 -8.65 -3.56
C PHE A 80 2.02 -7.28 -2.90
N SER A 81 0.95 -6.50 -2.91
CA SER A 81 0.80 -5.25 -2.14
C SER A 81 -0.12 -5.50 -0.95
N LEU A 82 0.48 -5.59 0.23
CA LEU A 82 -0.24 -5.91 1.46
C LEU A 82 -0.83 -4.65 2.12
N PRO A 83 -2.02 -4.75 2.74
CA PRO A 83 -2.53 -3.70 3.61
C PRO A 83 -1.52 -3.39 4.72
N PHE A 84 -1.35 -2.10 5.06
CA PHE A 84 -0.20 -1.71 5.88
C PHE A 84 -0.23 -2.33 7.28
N ASN A 85 -1.42 -2.66 7.79
CA ASN A 85 -1.61 -3.25 9.12
C ASN A 85 -1.09 -4.70 9.24
N TYR A 86 -0.71 -5.33 8.12
CA TYR A 86 0.00 -6.62 8.11
C TYR A 86 1.51 -6.51 8.39
N ALA A 87 2.02 -5.29 8.58
CA ALA A 87 3.39 -5.04 8.95
C ALA A 87 3.50 -4.18 10.20
N LYS A 88 4.63 -4.29 10.88
CA LYS A 88 5.09 -3.29 11.84
C LYS A 88 6.04 -2.36 11.11
N ILE A 89 5.68 -1.08 11.05
CA ILE A 89 6.49 -0.04 10.43
C ILE A 89 6.97 0.91 11.53
N LYS A 90 8.26 1.19 11.59
CA LYS A 90 8.83 2.11 12.58
C LYS A 90 10.08 2.81 12.07
N LYS A 91 10.16 4.12 12.28
CA LYS A 91 11.42 4.87 12.12
C LYS A 91 12.31 4.63 13.32
N VAL A 92 13.56 4.26 13.07
CA VAL A 92 14.56 3.96 14.10
C VAL A 92 15.77 4.86 13.88
N ALA A 93 16.07 5.66 14.90
CA ALA A 93 17.30 6.43 14.98
C ALA A 93 18.40 5.60 15.65
N TYR A 94 19.62 5.66 15.12
CA TYR A 94 20.79 5.03 15.71
C TYR A 94 22.05 5.89 15.51
N PRO A 95 23.02 5.85 16.43
CA PRO A 95 24.24 6.66 16.33
C PRO A 95 24.96 6.47 14.99
N LYS A 96 25.53 7.56 14.45
CA LYS A 96 26.16 7.56 13.11
C LYS A 96 27.29 6.54 12.96
N ASP A 97 28.05 6.34 14.03
CA ASP A 97 29.20 5.44 14.10
C ASP A 97 28.83 4.02 14.60
N SER A 98 27.54 3.68 14.61
CA SER A 98 27.09 2.36 15.04
C SER A 98 27.63 1.26 14.13
N ASP A 99 28.22 0.24 14.73
CA ASP A 99 28.55 -0.99 14.01
C ASP A 99 27.28 -1.80 13.65
N LYS A 100 27.44 -2.83 12.80
CA LYS A 100 26.32 -3.68 12.36
C LYS A 100 25.61 -4.39 13.51
N LYS A 101 26.31 -4.72 14.59
CA LYS A 101 25.75 -5.46 15.73
C LYS A 101 24.90 -4.52 16.58
N LEU A 102 25.42 -3.35 16.94
CA LEU A 102 24.70 -2.33 17.70
C LEU A 102 23.44 -1.87 16.94
N LYS A 103 23.58 -1.61 15.64
CA LYS A 103 22.43 -1.27 14.78
C LYS A 103 21.36 -2.35 14.81
N ARG A 104 21.74 -3.63 14.66
CA ARG A 104 20.78 -4.74 14.73
C ARG A 104 20.09 -4.82 16.09
N THR A 105 20.84 -4.67 17.18
CA THR A 105 20.28 -4.67 18.54
C THR A 105 19.30 -3.51 18.74
N GLN A 106 19.62 -2.32 18.26
CA GLN A 106 18.70 -1.17 18.33
C GLN A 106 17.41 -1.45 17.55
N ILE A 107 17.51 -1.97 16.33
CA ILE A 107 16.34 -2.32 15.50
C ILE A 107 15.46 -3.37 16.19
N GLU A 108 16.06 -4.43 16.72
CA GLU A 108 15.33 -5.48 17.44
C GLU A 108 14.65 -4.90 18.69
N TRP A 109 15.34 -4.06 19.46
CA TRP A 109 14.76 -3.42 20.65
C TRP A 109 13.59 -2.48 20.31
N GLU A 110 13.73 -1.66 19.27
CA GLU A 110 12.67 -0.75 18.81
C GLU A 110 11.44 -1.51 18.28
N LEU A 111 11.65 -2.63 17.58
CA LEU A 111 10.56 -3.51 17.16
C LEU A 111 9.86 -4.18 18.34
N ALA A 112 10.61 -4.61 19.36
CA ALA A 112 10.06 -5.19 20.59
C ALA A 112 9.07 -4.24 21.29
N SER A 113 9.25 -2.93 21.15
CA SER A 113 8.36 -1.94 21.77
C SER A 113 7.00 -1.79 21.09
N VAL A 114 6.83 -2.29 19.84
CA VAL A 114 5.60 -2.13 19.05
C VAL A 114 4.88 -3.46 18.78
N THR A 115 5.39 -4.57 19.32
CA THR A 115 4.75 -5.87 19.22
C THR A 115 5.02 -6.74 20.44
N SER A 116 4.02 -7.50 20.87
CA SER A 116 4.17 -8.54 21.89
C SER A 116 4.71 -9.87 21.32
N ASP A 117 4.71 -10.00 19.99
CA ASP A 117 5.14 -11.21 19.32
C ASP A 117 6.67 -11.39 19.36
N ASN A 118 7.14 -12.61 19.16
CA ASN A 118 8.56 -12.87 19.08
C ASN A 118 9.14 -12.29 17.79
N ILE A 119 10.15 -11.42 17.91
CA ILE A 119 10.82 -10.77 16.76
C ILE A 119 11.35 -11.81 15.76
N LYS A 120 11.73 -13.00 16.22
CA LYS A 120 12.20 -14.09 15.35
C LYS A 120 11.13 -14.57 14.36
N ASP A 121 9.87 -14.31 14.62
CA ASP A 121 8.76 -14.67 13.74
C ASP A 121 8.57 -13.66 12.61
N PHE A 122 9.32 -12.56 12.59
CA PHE A 122 9.26 -11.55 11.55
C PHE A 122 10.42 -11.66 10.56
N LYS A 123 10.13 -11.37 9.30
CA LYS A 123 11.11 -10.95 8.30
C LYS A 123 11.22 -9.43 8.41
N ILE A 124 12.43 -8.95 8.67
CA ILE A 124 12.72 -7.52 8.87
C ILE A 124 13.46 -6.99 7.65
N SER A 125 12.96 -5.90 7.10
CA SER A 125 13.60 -5.11 6.04
C SER A 125 13.95 -3.73 6.60
N VAL A 126 15.13 -3.23 6.25
CA VAL A 126 15.60 -1.90 6.60
C VAL A 126 15.62 -1.07 5.32
N LEU A 127 14.81 -0.02 5.29
CA LEU A 127 14.62 0.88 4.16
C LEU A 127 15.16 2.27 4.50
N ASN A 128 15.47 3.07 3.47
CA ASN A 128 15.80 4.49 3.59
C ASN A 128 16.94 4.82 4.58
N GLU A 129 17.98 3.99 4.67
CA GLU A 129 19.14 4.19 5.57
C GLU A 129 19.98 5.44 5.26
N ASN A 130 19.62 6.18 4.21
CA ASN A 130 20.39 7.31 3.70
C ASN A 130 20.07 8.64 4.39
N LYS A 131 19.06 8.68 5.29
CA LYS A 131 18.73 9.88 6.07
C LYS A 131 19.76 10.08 7.18
N LYS A 132 20.76 10.92 6.88
CA LYS A 132 21.87 11.25 7.78
C LYS A 132 21.59 12.59 8.45
N HIS A 133 21.49 12.57 9.77
CA HIS A 133 21.49 13.77 10.59
C HIS A 133 22.92 14.03 11.10
N SER A 134 23.13 15.18 11.76
CA SER A 134 24.43 15.54 12.33
C SER A 134 24.94 14.47 13.32
N GLU A 135 24.03 13.93 14.14
CA GLU A 135 24.38 13.06 15.27
C GLU A 135 23.91 11.60 15.11
N TYR A 136 22.93 11.32 14.25
CA TYR A 136 22.35 9.99 14.08
C TYR A 136 22.01 9.69 12.62
N ASN A 137 21.90 8.40 12.32
CA ASN A 137 21.26 7.91 11.12
C ASN A 137 19.81 7.51 11.46
N GLU A 138 18.91 7.74 10.53
CA GLU A 138 17.55 7.22 10.59
C GLU A 138 17.39 6.08 9.56
N ALA A 139 16.64 5.04 9.92
CA ALA A 139 16.16 4.07 8.96
C ALA A 139 14.69 3.75 9.21
N LEU A 140 13.99 3.38 8.15
CA LEU A 140 12.63 2.88 8.22
C LEU A 140 12.66 1.35 8.31
N ILE A 141 12.10 0.81 9.38
CA ILE A 141 12.04 -0.63 9.62
C ILE A 141 10.66 -1.13 9.25
N VAL A 142 10.61 -2.21 8.47
CA VAL A 142 9.39 -2.92 8.10
C VAL A 142 9.54 -4.37 8.53
N ALA A 143 8.62 -4.85 9.36
CA ALA A 143 8.61 -6.22 9.85
C ALA A 143 7.28 -6.90 9.49
N ILE A 144 7.37 -7.98 8.70
CA ILE A 144 6.22 -8.79 8.26
C ILE A 144 6.35 -10.19 8.87
N ASN A 145 5.25 -10.74 9.39
CA ASN A 145 5.27 -12.07 9.98
C ASN A 145 5.61 -13.13 8.92
N LYS A 146 6.57 -14.02 9.22
CA LYS A 146 7.02 -15.09 8.32
C LYS A 146 5.89 -16.07 7.97
N SER A 147 4.90 -16.25 8.84
CA SER A 147 3.74 -17.09 8.52
C SER A 147 2.92 -16.52 7.37
N LEU A 148 2.80 -15.19 7.27
CA LEU A 148 2.15 -14.55 6.12
C LEU A 148 2.97 -14.76 4.85
N ILE A 149 4.29 -14.57 4.91
CA ILE A 149 5.17 -14.81 3.76
C ILE A 149 5.03 -16.23 3.24
N LYS A 150 4.95 -17.23 4.14
CA LYS A 150 4.71 -18.63 3.75
C LYS A 150 3.37 -18.83 3.05
N LYS A 151 2.32 -18.12 3.43
CA LYS A 151 1.02 -18.18 2.74
C LYS A 151 1.10 -17.61 1.32
N LEU A 152 1.86 -16.53 1.12
CA LEU A 152 2.08 -15.96 -0.21
C LEU A 152 2.96 -16.88 -1.08
N GLN A 153 3.97 -17.51 -0.49
CA GLN A 153 4.79 -18.55 -1.15
C GLN A 153 3.93 -19.73 -1.59
N TYR A 154 3.02 -20.19 -0.74
CA TYR A 154 2.06 -21.24 -1.09
C TYR A 154 1.22 -20.85 -2.32
N VAL A 155 0.67 -19.62 -2.37
CA VAL A 155 -0.07 -19.16 -3.56
C VAL A 155 0.79 -19.20 -4.82
N ALA A 156 2.03 -18.71 -4.75
CA ALA A 156 2.93 -18.72 -5.90
C ALA A 156 3.28 -20.14 -6.37
N GLU A 157 3.59 -21.04 -5.43
CA GLU A 157 3.89 -22.44 -5.71
C GLU A 157 2.71 -23.16 -6.38
N GLU A 158 1.51 -23.03 -5.84
CA GLU A 158 0.30 -23.68 -6.39
C GLU A 158 -0.15 -23.10 -7.74
N SER A 159 0.19 -21.84 -8.02
CA SER A 159 -0.06 -21.21 -9.32
C SER A 159 1.07 -21.42 -10.34
N GLY A 160 2.14 -22.13 -9.96
CA GLY A 160 3.33 -22.30 -10.79
C GLY A 160 3.92 -20.94 -11.20
N ALA A 161 4.07 -20.04 -10.23
CA ALA A 161 4.53 -18.67 -10.41
C ALA A 161 5.75 -18.38 -9.52
N GLY A 162 6.57 -17.41 -9.92
CA GLY A 162 7.58 -16.83 -9.05
C GLY A 162 7.01 -15.75 -8.13
N ILE A 163 7.80 -15.28 -7.16
CA ILE A 163 7.50 -14.05 -6.40
C ILE A 163 8.57 -13.01 -6.73
N SER A 164 8.13 -11.92 -7.36
CA SER A 164 8.98 -10.75 -7.66
C SER A 164 9.11 -9.82 -6.46
N GLY A 165 8.07 -9.71 -5.62
CA GLY A 165 8.12 -8.83 -4.47
C GLY A 165 6.92 -8.92 -3.53
N VAL A 166 7.14 -8.51 -2.28
CA VAL A 166 6.10 -8.30 -1.27
C VAL A 166 6.27 -6.89 -0.73
N PHE A 167 5.31 -6.05 -1.08
CA PHE A 167 5.23 -4.63 -0.80
C PHE A 167 4.13 -4.36 0.23
N LEU A 168 4.15 -3.16 0.81
CA LEU A 168 3.01 -2.62 1.51
C LEU A 168 2.36 -1.56 0.63
N ASN A 169 1.04 -1.43 0.74
CA ASN A 169 0.26 -0.43 0.00
C ASN A 169 0.86 0.98 0.05
N CYS A 170 1.36 1.41 1.21
CA CYS A 170 1.99 2.72 1.36
C CYS A 170 3.27 2.88 0.54
N PHE A 171 4.05 1.82 0.32
CA PHE A 171 5.26 1.87 -0.50
C PHE A 171 4.94 1.70 -1.99
N SER A 172 3.90 0.93 -2.32
CA SER A 172 3.37 0.91 -3.68
C SER A 172 2.86 2.30 -4.10
N LEU A 173 2.18 3.01 -3.19
CA LEU A 173 1.79 4.40 -3.38
C LEU A 173 3.01 5.32 -3.59
N GLU A 174 4.08 5.14 -2.80
CA GLU A 174 5.34 5.86 -2.97
C GLU A 174 5.93 5.66 -4.38
N ASN A 175 6.02 4.40 -4.84
CA ASN A 175 6.50 4.07 -6.19
C ASN A 175 5.64 4.71 -7.28
N TYR A 176 4.31 4.68 -7.10
CA TYR A 176 3.39 5.31 -8.04
C TYR A 176 3.60 6.83 -8.13
N LEU A 177 3.79 7.50 -6.98
CA LEU A 177 4.10 8.92 -6.92
C LEU A 177 5.39 9.25 -7.68
N ASP A 178 6.44 8.46 -7.43
CA ASP A 178 7.74 8.63 -8.07
C ASP A 178 7.68 8.43 -9.59
N TYR A 179 6.91 7.44 -10.06
CA TYR A 179 6.76 7.15 -11.49
C TYR A 179 5.98 8.23 -12.24
N ASN A 180 4.81 8.63 -11.72
CA ASN A 180 3.88 9.45 -12.49
C ASN A 180 4.30 10.92 -12.59
N LYS A 181 5.25 11.40 -11.77
CA LYS A 181 5.63 12.82 -11.63
C LYS A 181 4.45 13.79 -11.49
N ALA A 182 3.23 13.26 -11.30
CA ALA A 182 1.96 13.98 -11.36
C ALA A 182 1.76 14.85 -10.12
N PHE A 183 2.57 14.59 -9.10
CA PHE A 183 2.51 15.20 -7.79
C PHE A 183 3.80 16.00 -7.60
N GLY A 184 3.65 17.30 -7.38
CA GLY A 184 4.80 18.19 -7.20
C GLY A 184 5.67 17.66 -6.06
N GLN A 185 6.97 17.45 -6.33
CA GLN A 185 7.90 16.82 -5.39
C GLN A 185 8.03 17.58 -4.05
N ASP A 186 7.63 18.85 -4.03
CA ASP A 186 7.68 19.75 -2.87
C ASP A 186 6.34 19.85 -2.11
N GLN A 187 5.33 19.04 -2.48
CA GLN A 187 4.02 19.03 -1.83
C GLN A 187 3.85 17.84 -0.89
N ASN A 188 3.14 18.05 0.21
CA ASN A 188 2.80 16.97 1.12
C ASN A 188 1.42 16.40 0.75
N TYR A 189 1.28 15.09 0.89
CA TYR A 189 0.07 14.38 0.48
C TYR A 189 -0.50 13.54 1.61
N ILE A 190 -1.82 13.48 1.65
CA ILE A 190 -2.59 12.50 2.40
C ILE A 190 -3.33 11.67 1.37
N PHE A 191 -3.06 10.38 1.34
CA PHE A 191 -3.80 9.42 0.54
C PHE A 191 -4.84 8.76 1.44
N LEU A 192 -6.11 9.02 1.18
CA LEU A 192 -7.24 8.40 1.85
C LEU A 192 -7.79 7.27 0.99
N LYS A 193 -7.44 6.04 1.37
CA LYS A 193 -8.03 4.84 0.80
C LYS A 193 -9.32 4.50 1.52
N MET A 194 -10.39 4.31 0.77
CA MET A 194 -11.70 3.96 1.33
C MET A 194 -12.10 2.53 0.96
N GLY A 195 -12.14 1.69 1.98
CA GLY A 195 -12.78 0.38 1.97
C GLY A 195 -14.23 0.44 2.45
N GLU A 196 -14.82 -0.74 2.55
CA GLU A 196 -16.21 -0.88 2.98
C GLU A 196 -16.34 -0.59 4.48
N LYS A 197 -15.45 -1.18 5.28
CA LYS A 197 -15.43 -1.13 6.75
C LYS A 197 -14.30 -0.27 7.30
N TYR A 198 -13.26 0.00 6.53
CA TYR A 198 -12.07 0.71 7.00
C TYR A 198 -11.66 1.82 6.05
N ILE A 199 -11.02 2.84 6.60
CA ILE A 199 -10.28 3.83 5.83
C ILE A 199 -8.80 3.78 6.22
N GLU A 200 -7.93 3.94 5.24
CA GLU A 200 -6.49 4.05 5.47
C GLU A 200 -6.05 5.46 5.08
N HIS A 201 -5.36 6.16 5.98
CA HIS A 201 -4.67 7.41 5.66
C HIS A 201 -3.18 7.12 5.56
N HIS A 202 -2.58 7.45 4.42
CA HIS A 202 -1.14 7.39 4.21
C HIS A 202 -0.61 8.81 4.03
N TYR A 203 0.37 9.18 4.83
CA TYR A 203 0.94 10.51 4.86
C TYR A 203 2.30 10.49 4.17
N PHE A 204 2.52 11.45 3.28
CA PHE A 204 3.77 11.65 2.57
C PHE A 204 4.24 13.09 2.75
N LEU A 205 5.53 13.24 3.03
CA LEU A 205 6.19 14.55 3.09
C LEU A 205 7.06 14.69 1.83
N GLY A 206 6.65 15.57 0.91
CA GLY A 206 7.10 15.46 -0.48
C GLY A 206 6.69 14.10 -1.04
N LYS A 207 7.69 13.37 -1.57
CA LYS A 207 7.52 11.99 -2.04
C LYS A 207 7.74 10.92 -0.97
N ASP A 208 8.37 11.25 0.15
CA ASP A 208 8.81 10.25 1.11
C ASP A 208 7.66 9.79 2.00
N TYR A 209 7.54 8.47 2.18
CA TYR A 209 6.64 7.91 3.17
C TYR A 209 6.89 8.48 4.57
N PHE A 210 5.83 8.96 5.22
CA PHE A 210 5.88 9.51 6.57
C PHE A 210 5.27 8.58 7.62
N SER A 211 3.98 8.27 7.47
CA SER A 211 3.20 7.48 8.43
C SER A 211 1.94 6.91 7.76
N SER A 212 1.27 5.96 8.41
CA SER A 212 -0.06 5.46 8.02
C SER A 212 -0.93 5.22 9.25
N CYS A 213 -2.25 5.34 9.11
CA CYS A 213 -3.22 4.87 10.09
C CYS A 213 -4.43 4.19 9.42
N VAL A 214 -5.05 3.22 10.11
CA VAL A 214 -6.32 2.61 9.73
C VAL A 214 -7.34 3.05 10.75
N ASP A 215 -8.49 3.50 10.28
CA ASP A 215 -9.67 3.72 11.11
C ASP A 215 -10.81 2.81 10.68
N LEU A 216 -11.55 2.31 11.68
CA LEU A 216 -12.76 1.53 11.47
C LEU A 216 -13.93 2.50 11.21
N VAL A 217 -14.60 2.31 10.09
CA VAL A 217 -15.79 3.06 9.66
C VAL A 217 -16.97 2.11 9.73
N MET A 218 -17.48 1.90 10.95
CA MET A 218 -18.74 1.20 11.17
C MET A 218 -19.86 2.21 11.38
N GLU A 219 -20.97 2.00 10.68
CA GLU A 219 -22.22 2.72 10.95
C GLU A 219 -22.65 2.41 12.38
N ALA A 220 -22.50 3.38 13.27
CA ALA A 220 -22.92 3.28 14.66
C ALA A 220 -23.58 4.60 15.07
N ASN A 221 -24.68 4.50 15.82
CA ASN A 221 -25.35 5.62 16.47
C ASN A 221 -25.89 6.69 15.50
N ASN A 222 -26.67 6.29 14.49
CA ASN A 222 -27.35 7.20 13.53
C ASN A 222 -26.43 8.15 12.74
N ARG A 223 -25.12 7.90 12.70
CA ARG A 223 -24.18 8.67 11.88
C ARG A 223 -24.05 8.05 10.50
N SER A 224 -24.09 8.90 9.48
CA SER A 224 -23.78 8.50 8.12
C SER A 224 -22.29 8.16 7.96
N LYS A 225 -21.97 7.35 6.95
CA LYS A 225 -20.58 7.04 6.59
C LYS A 225 -19.81 8.32 6.24
N GLU A 226 -20.44 9.25 5.55
CA GLU A 226 -19.92 10.56 5.17
C GLU A 226 -19.46 11.37 6.39
N GLU A 227 -20.32 11.48 7.41
CA GLU A 227 -20.01 12.22 8.64
C GLU A 227 -18.83 11.59 9.39
N LEU A 228 -18.81 10.26 9.51
CA LEU A 228 -17.74 9.55 10.19
C LEU A 228 -16.40 9.68 9.45
N VAL A 229 -16.42 9.58 8.12
CA VAL A 229 -15.23 9.76 7.28
C VAL A 229 -14.69 11.17 7.38
N LEU A 230 -15.55 12.19 7.42
CA LEU A 230 -15.15 13.59 7.61
C LEU A 230 -14.55 13.82 9.00
N GLU A 231 -15.20 13.32 10.05
CA GLU A 231 -14.74 13.43 11.44
C GLU A 231 -13.32 12.86 11.59
N LEU A 232 -13.16 11.59 11.19
CA LEU A 232 -11.88 10.88 11.25
C LEU A 232 -10.81 11.58 10.41
N SER A 233 -11.14 11.95 9.16
CA SER A 233 -10.18 12.62 8.27
C SER A 233 -9.73 13.98 8.80
N ASN A 234 -10.61 14.72 9.48
CA ASN A 234 -10.25 16.00 10.09
C ASN A 234 -9.33 15.80 11.30
N GLU A 235 -9.58 14.78 12.15
CA GLU A 235 -8.69 14.43 13.26
C GLU A 235 -7.29 14.05 12.75
N ARG A 236 -7.26 13.17 11.74
CA ARG A 236 -6.06 12.68 11.07
C ARG A 236 -5.26 13.79 10.38
N TYR A 237 -5.94 14.69 9.68
CA TYR A 237 -5.30 15.88 9.10
C TYR A 237 -4.65 16.78 10.16
N LYS A 238 -5.36 17.08 11.26
CA LYS A 238 -4.80 17.89 12.36
C LYS A 238 -3.56 17.24 12.98
N GLN A 239 -3.58 15.92 13.16
CA GLN A 239 -2.41 15.17 13.63
C GLN A 239 -1.24 15.30 12.65
N ALA A 240 -1.47 15.11 11.36
CA ALA A 240 -0.43 15.24 10.34
C ALA A 240 0.18 16.65 10.28
N VAL A 241 -0.65 17.69 10.34
CA VAL A 241 -0.18 19.10 10.37
C VAL A 241 0.66 19.38 11.61
N ASN A 242 0.21 18.92 12.78
CA ASN A 242 0.95 19.12 14.02
C ASN A 242 2.33 18.47 13.98
N ILE A 243 2.41 17.25 13.42
CA ILE A 243 3.68 16.52 13.32
C ILE A 243 4.59 17.14 12.25
N ALA A 244 4.05 17.50 11.08
CA ALA A 244 4.81 18.14 10.01
C ALA A 244 5.40 19.50 10.46
N GLY A 245 4.63 20.27 11.22
CA GLY A 245 5.07 21.57 11.75
C GLY A 245 6.21 21.48 12.77
N GLN A 246 6.35 20.34 13.45
CA GLN A 246 7.51 20.08 14.32
C GLN A 246 8.80 19.75 13.53
N MET A 247 8.66 19.40 12.25
CA MET A 247 9.77 18.99 11.38
C MET A 247 10.21 20.09 10.42
N GLU A 248 9.80 21.35 10.65
CA GLU A 248 10.06 22.50 9.79
C GLU A 248 9.60 22.32 8.33
N ASN A 249 8.69 21.37 8.08
CA ASN A 249 8.13 21.12 6.77
C ASN A 249 6.91 22.02 6.51
N SER A 250 6.52 22.11 5.24
CA SER A 250 5.26 22.78 4.87
C SER A 250 4.07 22.14 5.61
N ASN A 251 3.23 22.96 6.24
CA ASN A 251 2.00 22.47 6.88
C ASN A 251 0.84 22.29 5.88
N LYS A 252 1.09 22.48 4.58
CA LYS A 252 0.07 22.33 3.55
C LYS A 252 0.08 20.91 3.00
N PHE A 253 -1.07 20.25 3.10
CA PHE A 253 -1.31 18.94 2.51
C PHE A 253 -2.38 19.03 1.43
N ASN A 254 -2.28 18.15 0.43
CA ASN A 254 -3.37 17.81 -0.47
C ASN A 254 -3.91 16.43 -0.08
N LEU A 255 -5.24 16.26 -0.10
CA LEU A 255 -5.90 14.98 0.13
C LEU A 255 -6.29 14.36 -1.20
N ILE A 256 -5.82 13.14 -1.43
CA ILE A 256 -6.20 12.32 -2.58
C ILE A 256 -7.05 11.18 -2.05
N VAL A 257 -8.31 11.12 -2.51
CA VAL A 257 -9.28 10.12 -2.08
C VAL A 257 -9.42 9.06 -3.16
N PHE A 258 -9.31 7.78 -2.80
CA PHE A 258 -9.43 6.66 -3.72
C PHE A 258 -9.97 5.40 -3.02
N GLY A 259 -10.32 4.37 -3.77
CA GLY A 259 -10.82 3.09 -3.26
C GLY A 259 -12.25 2.76 -3.69
N ASN A 260 -12.68 1.55 -3.40
CA ASN A 260 -13.91 0.96 -3.95
C ASN A 260 -15.19 1.48 -3.28
N SER A 261 -15.08 2.17 -2.15
CA SER A 261 -16.23 2.70 -1.39
C SER A 261 -16.29 4.22 -1.37
N VAL A 262 -15.61 4.88 -2.32
CA VAL A 262 -15.73 6.33 -2.50
C VAL A 262 -16.97 6.64 -3.34
N SER A 263 -17.86 7.47 -2.81
CA SER A 263 -19.00 8.05 -3.53
C SER A 263 -18.77 9.54 -3.76
N GLU A 264 -19.50 10.12 -4.71
CA GLU A 264 -19.53 11.58 -4.92
C GLU A 264 -19.94 12.33 -3.64
N SER A 265 -20.93 11.80 -2.89
CA SER A 265 -21.37 12.38 -1.61
C SER A 265 -20.24 12.50 -0.59
N ILE A 266 -19.39 11.47 -0.48
CA ILE A 266 -18.24 11.49 0.43
C ILE A 266 -17.22 12.52 -0.04
N VAL A 267 -16.91 12.56 -1.34
CA VAL A 267 -15.93 13.50 -1.90
C VAL A 267 -16.39 14.95 -1.66
N ASP A 268 -17.66 15.25 -1.91
CA ASP A 268 -18.23 16.57 -1.69
C ASP A 268 -18.25 16.93 -0.20
N THR A 269 -18.57 15.98 0.67
CA THR A 269 -18.52 16.17 2.13
C THR A 269 -17.11 16.53 2.58
N LEU A 270 -16.09 15.84 2.07
CA LEU A 270 -14.68 16.12 2.38
C LEU A 270 -14.24 17.49 1.83
N LYS A 271 -14.59 17.81 0.57
CA LYS A 271 -14.29 19.12 -0.05
C LYS A 271 -14.88 20.29 0.73
N ASN A 272 -16.11 20.12 1.21
CA ASN A 272 -16.82 21.18 1.94
C ASN A 272 -16.41 21.24 3.41
N GLY A 273 -15.99 20.13 4.00
CA GLY A 273 -15.69 20.01 5.43
C GLY A 273 -14.22 20.18 5.82
N LEU A 274 -13.28 19.95 4.90
CA LEU A 274 -11.85 20.04 5.18
C LEU A 274 -11.23 21.33 4.63
N SER A 275 -10.32 21.92 5.40
CA SER A 275 -9.58 23.13 5.01
C SER A 275 -8.32 22.80 4.19
N LEU A 276 -8.44 21.95 3.18
CA LEU A 276 -7.35 21.52 2.29
C LEU A 276 -7.89 21.17 0.90
N SER A 277 -7.00 21.03 -0.09
CA SER A 277 -7.38 20.58 -1.44
C SER A 277 -7.76 19.10 -1.41
N VAL A 278 -8.96 18.77 -1.89
CA VAL A 278 -9.44 17.38 -1.98
C VAL A 278 -9.63 17.00 -3.44
N GLU A 279 -8.86 16.02 -3.89
CA GLU A 279 -8.93 15.44 -5.22
C GLU A 279 -9.46 14.02 -5.14
N TYR A 280 -10.42 13.69 -6.01
CA TYR A 280 -10.90 12.33 -6.15
C TYR A 280 -10.15 11.66 -7.29
N ALA A 281 -9.50 10.56 -6.95
CA ALA A 281 -8.75 9.73 -7.85
C ALA A 281 -9.72 8.65 -8.39
N GLY A 282 -10.54 9.06 -9.35
CA GLY A 282 -11.75 8.33 -9.75
C GLY A 282 -11.57 7.10 -10.65
N ILE A 283 -12.72 6.46 -10.93
CA ILE A 283 -12.90 5.29 -11.81
C ILE A 283 -13.40 5.78 -13.20
N GLY A 284 -12.54 6.23 -14.13
CA GLY A 284 -12.77 6.06 -15.58
C GLY A 284 -12.36 4.63 -15.97
N ASN A 285 -12.77 3.95 -17.04
CA ASN A 285 -12.88 4.21 -18.48
C ASN A 285 -11.60 4.69 -19.17
N TYR A 286 -10.58 3.81 -19.14
CA TYR A 286 -9.32 3.79 -19.88
C TYR A 286 -9.16 4.85 -20.98
N SER A 287 -8.63 6.00 -20.59
CA SER A 287 -7.81 6.85 -21.46
C SER A 287 -6.87 7.68 -20.59
N GLU A 288 -5.65 7.18 -20.35
CA GLU A 288 -4.51 7.87 -19.69
C GLU A 288 -4.73 8.47 -18.26
N SER A 289 -5.97 8.55 -17.74
CA SER A 289 -6.33 9.24 -16.50
C SER A 289 -6.68 8.32 -15.31
N ASP A 290 -6.67 6.99 -15.48
CA ASP A 290 -7.23 6.03 -14.50
C ASP A 290 -6.22 5.25 -13.66
N GLY A 291 -4.97 5.71 -13.57
CA GLY A 291 -3.93 5.06 -12.77
C GLY A 291 -4.26 4.93 -11.27
N TYR A 292 -5.28 5.63 -10.79
CA TYR A 292 -5.59 5.76 -9.38
C TYR A 292 -6.42 4.63 -8.76
N LYS A 293 -7.27 3.95 -9.53
CA LYS A 293 -8.14 2.88 -9.00
C LYS A 293 -7.34 1.67 -8.50
N TYR A 294 -6.17 1.48 -9.09
CA TYR A 294 -5.31 0.32 -8.88
C TYR A 294 -3.91 0.74 -8.45
N ILE A 295 -3.80 1.95 -7.89
CA ILE A 295 -2.54 2.60 -7.56
C ILE A 295 -1.58 1.70 -6.76
N GLU A 296 -2.13 0.87 -5.87
CA GLU A 296 -1.35 -0.04 -5.01
C GLU A 296 -0.82 -1.25 -5.77
N ALA A 297 -1.65 -1.87 -6.63
CA ALA A 297 -1.20 -3.02 -7.42
C ALA A 297 -0.40 -2.59 -8.65
N TRP A 298 -0.58 -1.36 -9.15
CA TRP A 298 0.28 -0.80 -10.20
C TRP A 298 1.63 -0.40 -9.60
N GLY A 299 1.62 0.30 -8.48
CA GLY A 299 2.82 0.71 -7.76
C GLY A 299 3.71 -0.44 -7.27
N SER A 300 3.16 -1.63 -7.05
CA SER A 300 3.97 -2.81 -6.71
C SER A 300 4.75 -3.41 -7.89
N ILE A 301 4.56 -2.88 -9.10
CA ILE A 301 5.29 -3.32 -10.30
C ILE A 301 6.24 -2.25 -10.82
N LEU A 302 6.01 -0.98 -10.47
CA LEU A 302 6.88 0.16 -10.77
C LEU A 302 8.11 0.16 -9.87
#